data_AF-A0A428PIY0-F1
#
_entry.id   AF-A0A428PIY0-F1
#
_cell.length_a   1.000
_cell.length_b   1.000
_cell.length_c   1.000
_cell.angle_alpha   90.00
_cell.angle_beta   90.00
_cell.angle_gamma   90.00
#
_symmetry.space_group_name_H-M   'P 1'
#
loop_
_entity.id
_entity.type
_entity.pdbx_description
1 polymer ?
#
loop_
_entity_poly.entity_id
_entity_poly.type
_entity_poly.pdbx_seq_one_letter_code
_entity_poly.pdbx_strand_id
1 'polypeptide(L)'
;MIGTQYAYLYPKNPRSMILDSNPQHYQDEASMLLSEATTYEATLMRFFDWCETANKATCVLSGQNIVKIWEDLLVEAAKTPIPAPECGTVCRSNVNAEEILSVTKRLNRWRYFGDSMLFASLTTICNDFPTESKSFVDLQAKHIEAAEFAPLTRGASAAYMVQSACIGWRHRNNNPPEMVQIKGVSKVLVVNGIYDPSTSYAWAMGVSRQFGESGVITD
;
A
#
# COMPACT_ATOMS: atom_id res chain seq x y z
N MET A 1 4.49 7.58 9.84
CA MET A 1 5.87 7.44 10.34
C MET A 1 6.41 8.70 11.02
N ILE A 2 6.17 9.91 10.50
CA ILE A 2 6.76 11.14 11.09
C ILE A 2 6.37 11.34 12.56
N GLY A 3 5.10 11.09 12.91
CA GLY A 3 4.62 11.24 14.29
C GLY A 3 5.28 10.26 15.26
N THR A 4 5.42 8.98 14.89
CA THR A 4 6.12 7.98 15.72
C THR A 4 7.59 8.34 15.92
N GLN A 5 8.27 8.80 14.86
CA GLN A 5 9.67 9.20 14.97
C GLN A 5 9.86 10.45 15.84
N TYR A 6 8.98 11.45 15.70
CA TYR A 6 9.00 12.63 16.56
C TYR A 6 8.78 12.28 18.03
N ALA A 7 7.82 11.40 18.31
CA ALA A 7 7.54 10.93 19.66
C ALA A 7 8.71 10.13 20.26
N TYR A 8 9.44 9.36 19.45
CA TYR A 8 10.63 8.64 19.87
C TYR A 8 11.78 9.59 20.26
N LEU A 9 12.06 10.60 19.42
CA LEU A 9 13.16 11.54 19.65
C LEU A 9 12.86 12.58 20.74
N TYR A 10 11.60 13.00 20.85
CA TYR A 10 11.17 14.09 21.73
C TYR A 10 9.96 13.70 22.58
N PRO A 11 10.04 12.66 23.42
CA PRO A 11 8.86 12.08 24.07
C PRO A 11 8.11 13.04 24.99
N LYS A 12 8.78 14.08 25.51
CA LYS A 12 8.19 15.08 26.42
C LYS A 12 7.50 16.25 25.70
N ASN A 13 7.62 16.35 24.38
CA ASN A 13 7.12 17.49 23.61
C ASN A 13 5.67 17.31 23.11
N PRO A 14 5.22 16.11 22.69
CA PRO A 14 3.83 15.91 22.29
C PRO A 14 2.87 16.19 23.44
N ARG A 15 2.08 17.28 23.32
CA ARG A 15 0.94 17.53 24.21
C ARG A 15 -0.18 16.52 23.98
N SER A 16 -0.42 16.21 22.71
CA SER A 16 -1.44 15.27 22.22
C SER A 16 -1.02 14.78 20.83
N MET A 17 -1.28 13.52 20.52
CA MET A 17 -0.94 12.95 19.22
C MET A 17 -2.04 11.99 18.77
N ILE A 18 -2.45 12.14 17.51
CA ILE A 18 -3.30 11.19 16.79
C ILE A 18 -2.51 10.72 15.57
N LEU A 19 -2.43 9.42 15.38
CA LEU A 19 -1.77 8.76 14.26
C LEU A 19 -2.83 8.02 13.45
N ASP A 20 -3.21 8.60 12.32
CA ASP A 20 -4.18 8.00 11.38
C ASP A 20 -3.40 7.31 10.25
N SER A 21 -3.74 6.06 9.94
CA SER A 21 -3.15 5.30 8.83
C SER A 21 -1.62 5.34 8.83
N ASN A 22 -1.00 4.99 9.98
CA ASN A 22 0.43 5.13 10.18
C ASN A 22 1.18 3.84 9.81
N PRO A 23 2.16 3.86 8.87
CA PRO A 23 2.91 2.67 8.53
C PRO A 23 3.78 2.18 9.68
N GLN A 24 3.92 0.86 9.76
CA GLN A 24 4.78 0.18 10.74
C GLN A 24 6.23 0.21 10.26
N HIS A 25 7.06 1.03 10.90
CA HIS A 25 8.44 1.28 10.47
C HIS A 25 9.46 0.32 11.12
N TYR A 26 9.18 -0.98 11.09
CA TYR A 26 10.10 -2.01 11.62
C TYR A 26 9.95 -3.38 10.95
N GLN A 27 9.31 -3.42 9.79
CA GLN A 27 9.15 -4.63 8.99
C GLN A 27 10.29 -4.74 7.97
N ASP A 28 10.67 -5.97 7.64
CA ASP A 28 11.48 -6.26 6.47
C ASP A 28 10.69 -6.06 5.16
N GLU A 29 11.41 -6.03 4.04
CA GLU A 29 10.84 -5.77 2.71
C GLU A 29 9.76 -6.81 2.33
N ALA A 30 9.97 -8.09 2.62
CA ALA A 30 9.03 -9.15 2.27
C ALA A 30 7.72 -9.03 3.04
N SER A 31 7.80 -8.80 4.35
CA SER A 31 6.66 -8.60 5.24
C SER A 31 5.82 -7.39 4.84
N MET A 32 6.47 -6.31 4.39
CA MET A 32 5.79 -5.12 3.91
C MET A 32 4.97 -5.39 2.64
N LEU A 33 5.60 -6.04 1.65
CA LEU A 33 4.94 -6.43 0.40
C LEU A 33 3.76 -7.36 0.67
N LEU A 34 3.97 -8.39 1.49
CA LEU A 34 2.93 -9.36 1.85
C LEU A 34 1.76 -8.71 2.59
N SER A 35 2.04 -7.83 3.55
CA SER A 35 1.00 -7.18 4.35
C SER A 35 0.13 -6.24 3.52
N GLU A 36 0.70 -5.49 2.57
CA GLU A 36 -0.11 -4.67 1.67
C GLU A 36 -0.89 -5.54 0.69
N ALA A 37 -0.24 -6.50 0.02
CA ALA A 37 -0.88 -7.36 -0.97
C ALA A 37 -2.10 -8.09 -0.38
N THR A 38 -1.96 -8.65 0.82
CA THR A 38 -3.06 -9.33 1.52
C THR A 38 -4.18 -8.38 1.93
N THR A 39 -3.87 -7.12 2.26
CA THR A 39 -4.92 -6.15 2.63
C THR A 39 -5.63 -5.59 1.40
N TYR A 40 -4.95 -5.47 0.26
CA TYR A 40 -5.56 -5.16 -1.03
C TYR A 40 -6.54 -6.26 -1.44
N GLU A 41 -6.10 -7.51 -1.35
CA GLU A 41 -6.91 -8.70 -1.59
C GLU A 41 -8.16 -8.71 -0.69
N ALA A 42 -7.98 -8.55 0.63
CA ALA A 42 -9.07 -8.58 1.59
C ALA A 42 -10.09 -7.45 1.36
N THR A 43 -9.60 -6.26 0.99
CA THR A 43 -10.46 -5.10 0.68
C THR A 43 -11.27 -5.35 -0.59
N LEU A 44 -10.64 -5.93 -1.62
CA LEU A 44 -11.32 -6.30 -2.87
C LEU A 44 -12.40 -7.36 -2.63
N MET A 45 -12.06 -8.42 -1.89
CA MET A 45 -13.02 -9.45 -1.49
C MET A 45 -14.18 -8.85 -0.69
N ARG A 46 -13.91 -7.95 0.25
CA ARG A 46 -14.95 -7.28 1.03
C ARG A 46 -15.93 -6.50 0.15
N PHE A 47 -15.43 -5.87 -0.91
CA PHE A 47 -16.28 -5.22 -1.91
C PHE A 47 -17.12 -6.23 -2.71
N PHE A 48 -16.54 -7.36 -3.12
CA PHE A 48 -17.27 -8.41 -3.82
C PHE A 48 -18.41 -8.96 -2.95
N ASP A 49 -18.13 -9.39 -1.71
CA ASP A 49 -19.12 -9.92 -0.78
C ASP A 49 -20.28 -8.94 -0.55
N TRP A 50 -19.96 -7.65 -0.40
CA TRP A 50 -20.96 -6.61 -0.26
C TRP A 50 -21.80 -6.48 -1.53
N CYS A 51 -21.17 -6.36 -2.70
CA CYS A 51 -21.88 -6.09 -3.94
C CYS A 51 -22.78 -7.27 -4.36
N GLU A 52 -22.33 -8.52 -4.16
CA GLU A 52 -23.11 -9.72 -4.50
C GLU A 52 -24.46 -9.76 -3.76
N THR A 53 -24.49 -9.26 -2.52
CA THR A 53 -25.68 -9.23 -1.66
C THR A 53 -26.41 -7.89 -1.66
N ALA A 54 -25.79 -6.83 -2.18
CA ALA A 54 -26.36 -5.49 -2.23
C ALA A 54 -27.57 -5.41 -3.17
N ASN A 55 -28.36 -4.34 -3.04
CA ASN A 55 -29.43 -4.06 -3.98
C ASN A 55 -28.86 -3.72 -5.37
N LYS A 56 -29.52 -4.13 -6.45
CA LYS A 56 -29.09 -3.81 -7.83
C LYS A 56 -29.02 -2.31 -8.13
N ALA A 57 -29.83 -1.49 -7.44
CA ALA A 57 -29.75 -0.04 -7.50
C ALA A 57 -28.48 0.54 -6.86
N THR A 58 -27.86 -0.19 -5.91
CA THR A 58 -26.61 0.22 -5.24
C THR A 58 -25.38 -0.47 -5.82
N CYS A 59 -25.50 -1.69 -6.36
CA CYS A 59 -24.43 -2.34 -7.09
C CYS A 59 -24.95 -3.04 -8.36
N VAL A 60 -24.42 -2.64 -9.51
CA VAL A 60 -24.84 -3.17 -10.82
C VAL A 60 -24.53 -4.66 -10.98
N LEU A 61 -23.52 -5.17 -10.26
CA LEU A 61 -23.10 -6.57 -10.28
C LEU A 61 -23.82 -7.44 -9.23
N SER A 62 -24.83 -6.90 -8.55
CA SER A 62 -25.63 -7.63 -7.56
C SER A 62 -26.15 -8.98 -8.09
N GLY A 63 -25.99 -10.02 -7.27
CA GLY A 63 -26.36 -11.40 -7.57
C GLY A 63 -25.50 -12.13 -8.61
N GLN A 64 -24.40 -11.52 -9.09
CA GLN A 64 -23.46 -12.15 -10.01
C GLN A 64 -22.25 -12.72 -9.27
N ASN A 65 -21.51 -13.65 -9.88
CA ASN A 65 -20.23 -14.11 -9.35
C ASN A 65 -19.14 -13.10 -9.73
N ILE A 66 -18.83 -12.17 -8.83
CA ILE A 66 -17.96 -11.03 -9.14
C ILE A 66 -16.50 -11.47 -9.21
N VAL A 67 -16.10 -12.45 -8.39
CA VAL A 67 -14.77 -13.07 -8.48
C VAL A 67 -14.50 -13.56 -9.89
N LYS A 68 -15.43 -14.33 -10.48
CA LYS A 68 -15.30 -14.83 -11.84
C LYS A 68 -15.25 -13.70 -12.88
N ILE A 69 -16.11 -12.69 -12.73
CA ILE A 69 -16.11 -11.51 -13.62
C ILE A 69 -14.75 -10.80 -13.58
N TRP A 70 -14.18 -10.63 -12.39
CA TRP A 70 -12.87 -10.01 -12.20
C TRP A 70 -11.75 -10.82 -12.85
N GLU A 71 -11.73 -12.14 -12.64
CA GLU A 71 -10.73 -13.03 -13.25
C GLU A 71 -10.84 -13.03 -14.78
N ASP A 72 -12.06 -13.16 -15.31
CA ASP A 72 -12.33 -13.16 -16.76
C ASP A 72 -11.90 -11.80 -17.36
N LEU A 73 -12.20 -10.69 -16.68
CA LEU A 73 -11.76 -9.34 -17.07
C LEU A 73 -10.23 -9.25 -17.18
N LEU A 74 -9.50 -9.75 -16.18
CA LEU A 74 -8.03 -9.72 -16.22
C LEU A 74 -7.46 -10.62 -17.33
N VAL A 75 -8.08 -11.78 -17.60
CA VAL A 75 -7.67 -12.65 -18.70
C VAL A 75 -7.93 -12.00 -20.06
N GLU A 76 -9.09 -11.36 -20.23
CA GLU A 76 -9.46 -10.68 -21.47
C GLU A 76 -8.59 -9.44 -21.70
N ALA A 77 -8.42 -8.58 -20.69
CA ALA A 77 -7.60 -7.37 -20.78
C ALA A 77 -6.11 -7.66 -21.03
N ALA A 78 -5.62 -8.83 -20.63
CA ALA A 78 -4.26 -9.29 -20.96
C ALA A 78 -4.10 -9.64 -22.45
N LYS A 79 -5.17 -10.15 -23.09
CA LYS A 79 -5.17 -10.53 -24.52
C LYS A 79 -5.53 -9.36 -25.43
N THR A 80 -6.58 -8.64 -25.06
CA THR A 80 -7.17 -7.53 -25.80
C THR A 80 -7.37 -6.35 -24.83
N PRO A 81 -6.41 -5.42 -24.74
CA PRO A 81 -6.52 -4.26 -23.86
C PRO A 81 -7.83 -3.49 -24.09
N ILE A 82 -8.48 -3.09 -22.99
CA ILE A 82 -9.78 -2.45 -22.99
C ILE A 82 -9.64 -1.03 -23.56
N PRO A 83 -10.36 -0.66 -24.64
CA PRO A 83 -10.28 0.69 -25.17
C PRO A 83 -10.76 1.75 -24.18
N ALA A 84 -10.04 2.87 -24.10
CA ALA A 84 -10.41 4.06 -23.35
C ALA A 84 -10.68 5.22 -24.35
N PRO A 85 -11.85 5.25 -25.01
CA PRO A 85 -12.10 6.15 -26.14
C PRO A 85 -12.14 7.63 -25.75
N GLU A 86 -12.56 7.94 -24.52
CA GLU A 86 -12.60 9.32 -24.00
C GLU A 86 -11.22 9.83 -23.54
N CYS A 87 -10.17 8.98 -23.55
CA CYS A 87 -8.88 9.33 -22.98
C CYS A 87 -8.03 10.35 -23.79
N GLY A 88 -8.48 10.74 -24.98
CA GLY A 88 -7.81 11.74 -25.82
C GLY A 88 -6.29 11.57 -25.91
N THR A 89 -5.54 12.67 -25.83
CA THR A 89 -4.07 12.66 -25.86
C THR A 89 -3.42 12.66 -24.48
N VAL A 90 -4.20 12.93 -23.43
CA VAL A 90 -3.74 13.18 -22.06
C VAL A 90 -3.59 11.90 -21.24
N CYS A 91 -4.22 10.81 -21.64
CA CYS A 91 -4.12 9.49 -21.02
C CYS A 91 -3.94 8.36 -22.03
N ARG A 92 -3.75 7.13 -21.52
CA ARG A 92 -3.58 5.93 -22.36
C ARG A 92 -4.88 5.61 -23.09
N SER A 93 -4.80 5.24 -24.36
CA SER A 93 -5.96 4.91 -25.20
C SER A 93 -6.56 3.53 -24.93
N ASN A 94 -5.90 2.73 -24.08
CA ASN A 94 -6.39 1.44 -23.61
C ASN A 94 -5.85 1.12 -22.21
N VAL A 95 -6.42 0.09 -21.60
CA VAL A 95 -6.06 -0.43 -20.27
C VAL A 95 -5.89 -1.95 -20.36
N ASN A 96 -4.70 -2.46 -20.04
CA ASN A 96 -4.40 -3.90 -19.97
C ASN A 96 -4.49 -4.44 -18.53
N ALA A 97 -4.33 -5.76 -18.37
CA ALA A 97 -4.43 -6.41 -17.04
C ALA A 97 -3.40 -5.89 -16.02
N GLU A 98 -2.15 -5.67 -16.43
CA GLU A 98 -1.13 -5.10 -15.54
C GLU A 98 -1.49 -3.69 -15.08
N GLU A 99 -2.15 -2.92 -15.93
CA GLU A 99 -2.61 -1.57 -15.63
C GLU A 99 -3.82 -1.56 -14.69
N ILE A 100 -4.73 -2.53 -14.81
CA ILE A 100 -5.82 -2.74 -13.86
C ILE A 100 -5.29 -3.07 -12.47
N LEU A 101 -4.23 -3.90 -12.40
CA LEU A 101 -3.60 -4.33 -11.15
C LEU A 101 -2.57 -3.33 -10.60
N SER A 102 -2.19 -2.33 -11.39
CA SER A 102 -1.17 -1.36 -10.99
C SER A 102 -1.76 -0.31 -10.05
N VAL A 103 -1.24 -0.27 -8.83
CA VAL A 103 -1.51 0.83 -7.89
C VAL A 103 -0.90 2.17 -8.33
N THR A 104 -0.02 2.14 -9.33
CA THR A 104 0.83 3.27 -9.70
C THR A 104 0.42 4.01 -10.95
N LYS A 105 -0.11 3.29 -11.95
CA LYS A 105 -0.32 3.88 -13.27
C LYS A 105 -1.58 4.74 -13.23
N ARG A 106 -1.38 6.01 -12.87
CA ARG A 106 -2.33 7.06 -13.26
C ARG A 106 -2.46 6.97 -14.77
N LEU A 107 -3.66 6.70 -15.27
CA LEU A 107 -3.95 6.51 -16.69
C LEU A 107 -3.48 7.71 -17.55
N ASN A 108 -3.20 8.86 -16.94
CA ASN A 108 -2.59 10.04 -17.55
C ASN A 108 -1.16 9.80 -18.09
N ARG A 109 -1.00 10.06 -19.38
CA ARG A 109 0.19 9.87 -20.20
C ARG A 109 1.27 10.95 -19.98
N TRP A 110 0.91 12.08 -19.35
CA TRP A 110 1.74 13.30 -19.32
C TRP A 110 2.01 13.93 -17.97
N ARG A 111 1.41 13.47 -16.88
CA ARG A 111 1.63 14.11 -15.58
C ARG A 111 2.60 13.26 -14.80
N TYR A 112 3.90 13.54 -14.90
CA TYR A 112 4.88 13.33 -13.82
C TYR A 112 6.35 13.69 -14.14
N PHE A 113 6.72 14.02 -15.38
CA PHE A 113 8.12 14.37 -15.73
C PHE A 113 8.65 15.71 -15.17
N GLY A 114 7.97 16.33 -14.19
CA GLY A 114 8.41 17.60 -13.59
C GLY A 114 7.85 17.89 -12.21
N ASP A 115 7.32 16.88 -11.48
CA ASP A 115 6.79 17.11 -10.14
C ASP A 115 7.90 16.92 -9.11
N SER A 116 8.33 18.02 -8.46
CA SER A 116 9.29 17.98 -7.35
C SER A 116 8.85 17.03 -6.24
N MET A 117 7.54 16.78 -6.11
CA MET A 117 6.99 15.82 -5.16
C MET A 117 7.49 14.40 -5.42
N LEU A 118 7.60 13.95 -6.68
CA LEU A 118 8.08 12.60 -6.97
C LEU A 118 9.54 12.39 -6.59
N PHE A 119 10.40 13.37 -6.90
CA PHE A 119 11.82 13.29 -6.56
C PHE A 119 12.02 13.31 -5.04
N ALA A 120 11.29 14.17 -4.34
CA ALA A 120 11.30 14.22 -2.88
C ALA A 120 10.77 12.91 -2.28
N SER A 121 9.62 12.42 -2.74
CA SER A 121 9.03 11.16 -2.27
C SER A 121 9.98 9.97 -2.47
N LEU A 122 10.57 9.82 -3.66
CA LEU A 122 11.51 8.74 -3.92
C LEU A 122 12.71 8.81 -2.97
N THR A 123 13.30 10.00 -2.82
CA THR A 123 14.47 10.22 -1.96
C THR A 123 14.14 9.91 -0.50
N THR A 124 13.01 10.42 0.01
CA THR A 124 12.57 10.16 1.39
C THR A 124 12.32 8.68 1.61
N ILE A 125 11.61 8.03 0.70
CA ILE A 125 11.23 6.63 0.88
C ILE A 125 12.47 5.71 0.84
N CYS A 126 13.36 5.87 -0.14
CA CYS A 126 14.59 5.06 -0.19
C CYS A 126 15.55 5.36 0.96
N ASN A 127 15.41 6.50 1.62
CA ASN A 127 16.18 6.84 2.81
C ASN A 127 15.58 6.28 4.10
N ASP A 128 14.29 5.93 4.14
CA ASP A 128 13.58 5.56 5.36
C ASP A 128 13.15 4.09 5.37
N PHE A 129 12.73 3.50 4.25
CA PHE A 129 12.19 2.13 4.21
C PHE A 129 13.27 1.09 3.84
N PRO A 130 13.04 -0.23 4.07
CA PRO A 130 14.00 -1.26 3.72
C PRO A 130 14.42 -1.11 2.25
N THR A 131 15.70 -1.33 1.95
CA THR A 131 16.21 -1.40 0.57
C THR A 131 17.04 -2.68 0.46
N GLU A 132 16.38 -3.81 0.67
CA GLU A 132 17.05 -5.12 0.81
C GLU A 132 17.38 -5.73 -0.55
N SER A 133 16.45 -5.60 -1.50
CA SER A 133 16.61 -6.13 -2.86
C SER A 133 17.66 -5.33 -3.63
N LYS A 134 18.64 -6.05 -4.20
CA LYS A 134 19.73 -5.46 -5.01
C LYS A 134 19.47 -5.58 -6.50
N SER A 135 18.51 -6.43 -6.89
CA SER A 135 18.12 -6.67 -8.25
C SER A 135 16.60 -6.82 -8.36
N PHE A 136 16.09 -6.68 -9.57
CA PHE A 136 14.69 -6.92 -9.85
C PHE A 136 14.28 -8.37 -9.56
N VAL A 137 15.19 -9.33 -9.77
CA VAL A 137 14.92 -10.75 -9.53
C VAL A 137 14.67 -11.03 -8.05
N ASP A 138 15.45 -10.41 -7.16
CA ASP A 138 15.28 -10.55 -5.70
C ASP A 138 13.91 -10.00 -5.26
N LEU A 139 13.54 -8.81 -5.75
CA LEU A 139 12.27 -8.19 -5.45
C LEU A 139 11.09 -8.97 -6.05
N GLN A 140 11.26 -9.51 -7.26
CA GLN A 140 10.25 -10.32 -7.93
C GLN A 140 9.95 -11.62 -7.17
N ALA A 141 10.95 -12.26 -6.56
CA ALA A 141 10.73 -13.43 -5.72
C ALA A 141 9.79 -13.13 -4.53
N LYS A 142 10.03 -12.01 -3.83
CA LYS A 142 9.16 -11.54 -2.73
C LYS A 142 7.74 -11.20 -3.20
N HIS A 143 7.61 -10.62 -4.39
CA HIS A 143 6.30 -10.33 -4.98
C HIS A 143 5.53 -11.60 -5.38
N ILE A 144 6.21 -12.60 -5.92
CA ILE A 144 5.60 -13.91 -6.23
C ILE A 144 5.06 -14.54 -4.96
N GLU A 145 5.83 -14.53 -3.87
CA GLU A 145 5.37 -15.00 -2.56
C GLU A 145 4.12 -14.24 -2.11
N ALA A 146 4.12 -12.90 -2.16
CA ALA A 146 2.95 -12.10 -1.82
C ALA A 146 1.73 -12.41 -2.70
N ALA A 147 1.93 -12.73 -3.99
CA ALA A 147 0.87 -13.08 -4.92
C ALA A 147 0.21 -14.44 -4.63
N GLU A 148 0.89 -15.36 -3.92
CA GLU A 148 0.27 -16.61 -3.45
C GLU A 148 -0.83 -16.34 -2.42
N PHE A 149 -0.67 -15.29 -1.60
CA PHE A 149 -1.64 -14.89 -0.58
C PHE A 149 -2.65 -13.84 -1.08
N ALA A 150 -2.42 -13.28 -2.27
CA ALA A 150 -3.23 -12.23 -2.87
C ALA A 150 -3.51 -12.53 -4.35
N PRO A 151 -4.23 -13.63 -4.67
CA PRO A 151 -4.37 -14.12 -6.03
C PRO A 151 -5.22 -13.24 -6.94
N LEU A 152 -6.31 -12.62 -6.46
CA LEU A 152 -7.18 -11.77 -7.28
C LEU A 152 -6.47 -10.48 -7.69
N THR A 153 -5.65 -9.94 -6.79
CA THR A 153 -4.83 -8.76 -7.02
C THR A 153 -3.45 -9.09 -7.57
N ARG A 154 -3.10 -10.37 -7.71
CA ARG A 154 -1.79 -10.89 -8.14
C ARG A 154 -0.61 -10.23 -7.41
N GLY A 155 -0.76 -10.03 -6.10
CA GLY A 155 0.28 -9.42 -5.27
C GLY A 155 0.42 -7.91 -5.42
N ALA A 156 -0.59 -7.20 -5.95
CA ALA A 156 -0.55 -5.75 -6.09
C ALA A 156 -0.25 -5.07 -4.75
N SER A 157 0.78 -4.22 -4.74
CA SER A 157 1.24 -3.51 -3.55
C SER A 157 1.93 -2.21 -3.94
N ALA A 158 1.69 -1.15 -3.15
CA ALA A 158 2.40 0.12 -3.30
C ALA A 158 3.88 -0.03 -2.90
N ALA A 159 4.18 -0.86 -1.91
CA ALA A 159 5.54 -1.22 -1.51
C ALA A 159 6.33 -1.85 -2.66
N TYR A 160 5.76 -2.78 -3.45
CA TYR A 160 6.47 -3.36 -4.60
C TYR A 160 6.94 -2.28 -5.60
N MET A 161 6.07 -1.33 -5.91
CA MET A 161 6.39 -0.20 -6.78
C MET A 161 7.51 0.67 -6.18
N VAL A 162 7.37 1.07 -4.93
CA VAL A 162 8.35 1.88 -4.21
C VAL A 162 9.71 1.19 -4.17
N GLN A 163 9.75 -0.09 -3.80
CA GLN A 163 10.98 -0.86 -3.66
C GLN A 163 11.68 -1.05 -4.99
N SER A 164 10.91 -1.24 -6.07
CA SER A 164 11.47 -1.32 -7.43
C SER A 164 12.20 -0.03 -7.82
N ALA A 165 11.70 1.13 -7.37
CA ALA A 165 12.32 2.43 -7.65
C ALA A 165 13.57 2.70 -6.79
N CYS A 166 13.72 2.00 -5.65
CA CYS A 166 14.89 2.08 -4.78
C CYS A 166 16.02 1.11 -5.15
N ILE A 167 15.81 0.17 -6.09
CA ILE A 167 16.88 -0.72 -6.56
C ILE A 167 18.04 0.11 -7.13
N GLY A 168 19.24 -0.12 -6.59
CA GLY A 168 20.44 0.62 -7.00
C GLY A 168 20.59 2.01 -6.36
N TRP A 169 19.73 2.38 -5.41
CA TRP A 169 19.92 3.55 -4.56
C TRP A 169 21.28 3.45 -3.84
N ARG A 170 22.16 4.43 -4.10
CA ARG A 170 23.59 4.32 -3.71
C ARG A 170 23.86 4.70 -2.26
N HIS A 171 22.91 5.35 -1.60
CA HIS A 171 23.07 5.83 -0.24
C HIS A 171 22.46 4.84 0.75
N ARG A 172 23.08 4.71 1.92
CA ARG A 172 22.53 3.89 3.00
C ARG A 172 21.24 4.52 3.50
N ASN A 173 20.29 3.68 3.89
CA ASN A 173 19.13 4.09 4.65
C ASN A 173 19.62 4.74 5.97
N ASN A 174 19.31 6.02 6.16
CA ASN A 174 19.73 6.78 7.35
C ASN A 174 18.73 6.67 8.50
N ASN A 175 17.55 6.13 8.25
CA ASN A 175 16.52 5.84 9.25
C ASN A 175 16.05 4.38 9.06
N PRO A 176 16.92 3.39 9.34
CA PRO A 176 16.60 1.99 9.07
C PRO A 176 15.38 1.53 9.88
N PRO A 177 14.52 0.65 9.32
CA PRO A 177 13.39 0.09 10.05
C PRO A 177 13.84 -0.63 11.32
N GLU A 178 13.28 -0.23 12.47
CA GLU A 178 13.65 -0.78 13.77
C GLU A 178 12.48 -0.73 14.76
N MET A 179 12.29 -1.83 15.51
CA MET A 179 11.28 -1.86 16.56
C MET A 179 11.73 -1.03 17.75
N VAL A 180 11.24 0.21 17.83
CA VAL A 180 11.47 1.10 18.98
C VAL A 180 10.38 0.99 20.04
N GLN A 181 10.76 1.20 21.31
CA GLN A 181 9.84 1.36 22.43
C GLN A 181 9.80 2.84 22.85
N ILE A 182 8.66 3.49 22.64
CA ILE A 182 8.46 4.92 22.89
C ILE A 182 7.88 5.08 24.29
N LYS A 183 8.68 5.64 25.20
CA LYS A 183 8.32 5.83 26.62
C LYS A 183 8.26 7.30 26.98
N GLY A 184 7.44 7.64 27.98
CA GLY A 184 7.37 8.99 28.54
C GLY A 184 6.59 10.00 27.71
N VAL A 185 5.83 9.53 26.72
CA VAL A 185 4.85 10.33 25.97
C VAL A 185 3.52 10.38 26.70
N SER A 186 2.73 11.42 26.44
CA SER A 186 1.30 11.43 26.79
C SER A 186 0.54 10.38 25.96
N LYS A 187 -0.72 10.08 26.32
CA LYS A 187 -1.56 9.16 25.54
C LYS A 187 -1.58 9.54 24.05
N VAL A 188 -1.40 8.53 23.20
CA VAL A 188 -1.42 8.61 21.73
C VAL A 188 -2.59 7.78 21.23
N LEU A 189 -3.44 8.40 20.41
CA LEU A 189 -4.52 7.70 19.72
C LEU A 189 -4.00 7.23 18.36
N VAL A 190 -4.13 5.95 18.06
CA VAL A 190 -3.87 5.35 16.76
C VAL A 190 -5.23 5.02 16.13
N VAL A 191 -5.51 5.59 14.96
CA VAL A 191 -6.76 5.40 14.22
C VAL A 191 -6.43 4.66 12.93
N ASN A 192 -7.20 3.62 12.60
CA ASN A 192 -6.98 2.89 11.36
C ASN A 192 -8.23 2.11 10.95
N GLY A 193 -8.63 2.19 9.68
CA GLY A 193 -9.70 1.32 9.18
C GLY A 193 -9.30 -0.16 9.24
N ILE A 194 -10.24 -1.03 9.63
CA ILE A 194 -10.01 -2.50 9.67
C ILE A 194 -9.62 -3.05 8.29
N TYR A 195 -10.18 -2.45 7.23
CA TYR A 195 -9.95 -2.80 5.83
C TYR A 195 -9.22 -1.69 5.07
N ASP A 196 -8.29 -0.97 5.72
CA ASP A 196 -7.43 -0.01 5.02
C ASP A 196 -6.39 -0.77 4.18
N PRO A 197 -6.48 -0.75 2.83
CA PRO A 197 -5.55 -1.48 1.98
C PRO A 197 -4.14 -0.91 2.05
N SER A 198 -3.99 0.40 2.24
CA SER A 198 -2.71 1.12 2.10
C SER A 198 -1.87 1.05 3.37
N THR A 199 -2.52 1.10 4.54
CA THR A 199 -1.85 0.92 5.84
C THR A 199 -2.67 -0.03 6.69
N SER A 200 -2.25 -1.30 6.67
CA SER A 200 -3.05 -2.38 7.26
C SER A 200 -3.34 -2.14 8.76
N TYR A 201 -4.48 -2.64 9.23
CA TYR A 201 -4.80 -2.59 10.66
C TYR A 201 -3.75 -3.32 11.51
N ALA A 202 -3.08 -4.34 10.95
CA ALA A 202 -1.95 -5.01 11.59
C ALA A 202 -0.79 -4.05 11.86
N TRP A 203 -0.53 -3.11 10.94
CA TRP A 203 0.48 -2.07 11.13
C TRP A 203 0.09 -1.11 12.24
N ALA A 204 -1.16 -0.69 12.29
CA ALA A 204 -1.67 0.15 13.37
C ALA A 204 -1.55 -0.52 14.75
N MET A 205 -1.85 -1.82 14.85
CA MET A 205 -1.60 -2.60 16.07
C MET A 205 -0.10 -2.61 16.40
N GLY A 206 0.75 -2.80 15.40
CA GLY A 206 2.21 -2.76 15.54
C GLY A 206 2.73 -1.42 16.05
N VAL A 207 2.19 -0.31 15.54
CA VAL A 207 2.51 1.07 15.97
C VAL A 207 2.00 1.33 17.38
N SER A 208 0.76 0.95 17.70
CA SER A 208 0.21 1.11 19.06
C SER A 208 1.06 0.37 20.10
N ARG A 209 1.59 -0.82 19.76
CA ARG A 209 2.51 -1.57 20.62
C ARG A 209 3.82 -0.85 20.90
N GLN A 210 4.32 -0.01 19.99
CA GLN A 210 5.54 0.79 20.24
C GLN A 210 5.34 1.80 21.38
N PHE A 211 4.11 2.24 21.64
CA PHE A 211 3.77 3.17 22.72
C PHE A 211 3.40 2.50 24.05
N GLY A 212 3.36 1.16 24.11
CA GLY A 212 2.95 0.42 25.31
C GLY A 212 1.60 0.90 25.86
N GLU A 213 1.52 1.15 27.17
CA GLU A 213 0.31 1.65 27.85
C GLU A 213 -0.15 3.04 27.38
N SER A 214 0.72 3.81 26.71
CA SER A 214 0.37 5.13 26.19
C SER A 214 -0.34 5.05 24.84
N GLY A 215 -0.24 3.92 24.12
CA GLY A 215 -0.90 3.72 22.84
C GLY A 215 -2.33 3.20 23.02
N VAL A 216 -3.29 3.84 22.35
CA VAL A 216 -4.68 3.38 22.27
C VAL A 216 -5.06 3.28 20.80
N ILE A 217 -5.57 2.13 20.37
CA ILE A 217 -6.02 1.91 18.99
C ILE A 217 -7.55 1.99 18.89
N THR A 218 -8.05 2.52 17.78
CA THR A 218 -9.46 2.50 17.38
C THR A 218 -9.59 2.32 15.86
N ASP A 219 -10.72 1.76 15.44
CA ASP A 219 -11.16 1.66 14.05
C ASP A 219 -12.20 2.72 13.66
#